data_AF-X1AVT4-F1
#
_entry.id   AF-X1AVT4-F1
#
_cell.length_a   1.000
_cell.length_b   1.000
_cell.length_c   1.000
_cell.angle_alpha   90.00
_cell.angle_beta   90.00
_cell.angle_gamma   90.00
#
_symmetry.space_group_name_H-M   'P 1'
#
loop_
_entity.id
_entity.type
_entity.pdbx_description
1 polymer ?
#
loop_
_entity_poly.entity_id
_entity_poly.type
_entity_poly.pdbx_seq_one_letter_code
_entity_poly.pdbx_strand_id
1 'polypeptide(L)'
;MRKSFRNIFFILLLIASLIFLLKNPIEELTKQDITHYSLSMFESKVKSGEVQEVLIMDKSQTINGILKNGTKFTLTFPSNYQITETLIESDIKVEIDAENPSQWLGWIYNFLPIALMIGIMLFFLSQIQGSGSKILAFGKSKAKLVTKDQPRITFKDVGGLYETIEELKEIAEFLENPAKFHALGAKIPKGVLLYGPPGSGKTLLARAVAGEAKVPFFQISGSEFVELFVGVGASRVRDLFNQAKASEPCIVFIDEIDAVGRHRGAGIGGGHDEREQTLNQLLVEMDGFDIHDSIIVMAATNRPDILDTALLRTGRFDRR
;
A
#
# COMPACT_ATOMS: atom_id res chain seq x y z
N MET A 1 3.91 1.25 8.73
CA MET A 1 4.08 2.19 7.58
C MET A 1 5.45 2.89 7.54
N ARG A 2 6.05 3.33 8.65
CA ARG A 2 7.35 4.06 8.65
C ARG A 2 8.55 3.34 8.01
N LYS A 3 8.64 2.01 8.08
CA LYS A 3 9.78 1.26 7.49
C LYS A 3 9.76 1.21 5.95
N SER A 4 8.59 1.14 5.33
CA SER A 4 8.48 1.07 3.85
C SER A 4 8.78 2.41 3.18
N PHE A 5 8.34 3.51 3.79
CA PHE A 5 8.62 4.86 3.30
C PHE A 5 10.11 5.19 3.38
N ARG A 6 10.77 4.72 4.45
CA ARG A 6 12.22 4.86 4.61
C ARG A 6 12.99 4.14 3.50
N ASN A 7 12.57 2.94 3.12
CA ASN A 7 13.22 2.19 2.04
C ASN A 7 13.06 2.86 0.67
N ILE A 8 11.86 3.40 0.37
CA ILE A 8 11.61 4.13 -0.88
C ILE A 8 12.43 5.42 -0.94
N PHE A 9 12.53 6.15 0.18
CA PHE A 9 13.34 7.36 0.27
C PHE A 9 14.84 7.08 0.06
N PHE A 10 15.38 6.01 0.64
CA PHE A 10 16.78 5.61 0.42
C PHE A 10 17.06 5.22 -1.04
N ILE A 11 16.11 4.57 -1.72
CA ILE A 11 16.24 4.21 -3.14
C ILE A 11 16.28 5.47 -4.01
N LEU A 12 15.38 6.44 -3.77
CA LEU A 12 15.38 7.71 -4.51
C LEU A 12 16.68 8.50 -4.30
N LEU A 13 17.23 8.48 -3.09
CA LEU A 13 18.48 9.16 -2.76
C LEU A 13 19.68 8.50 -3.44
N LEU A 14 19.68 7.17 -3.56
CA LEU A 14 20.72 6.41 -4.25
C LEU A 14 20.67 6.65 -5.77
N ILE A 15 19.47 6.73 -6.35
CA ILE A 15 19.28 7.10 -7.76
C ILE A 15 19.75 8.54 -8.02
N ALA A 16 19.39 9.49 -7.15
CA ALA A 16 19.85 10.87 -7.27
C ALA A 16 21.37 11.00 -7.13
N SER A 17 21.99 10.24 -6.22
CA SER A 17 23.44 10.16 -6.05
C SER A 17 24.14 9.58 -7.28
N LEU A 18 23.57 8.54 -7.90
CA LEU A 18 24.12 7.93 -9.11
C LEU A 18 24.03 8.91 -10.30
N ILE A 19 22.92 9.64 -10.43
CA ILE A 19 22.76 10.67 -11.46
C ILE A 19 23.78 11.82 -11.24
N PHE A 20 24.01 12.23 -9.98
CA PHE A 20 25.00 13.25 -9.65
C PHE A 20 26.44 12.79 -9.94
N LEU A 21 26.76 11.53 -9.63
CA LEU A 21 28.07 10.92 -9.91
C LEU A 21 28.32 10.72 -11.40
N LEU A 22 27.29 10.45 -12.21
CA LEU A 22 27.41 10.33 -13.67
C LEU A 22 27.56 11.67 -14.39
N LYS A 23 27.16 12.78 -13.76
CA LYS A 23 27.28 14.13 -14.35
C LYS A 23 28.69 14.72 -14.25
N ASN A 24 29.52 14.24 -13.31
CA ASN A 24 30.75 14.95 -12.92
C ASN A 24 32.12 14.38 -13.38
N PRO A 25 32.33 13.19 -13.99
CA PRO A 25 33.70 12.67 -14.11
C PRO A 25 34.28 12.66 -15.53
N ILE A 26 33.78 13.48 -16.48
CA ILE A 26 34.41 13.59 -17.82
C ILE A 26 34.48 15.05 -18.32
N GLU A 27 34.59 16.02 -17.41
CA GLU A 27 35.10 17.35 -17.77
C GLU A 27 36.55 17.56 -17.28
N GLU A 28 37.01 16.71 -16.35
CA GLU A 28 38.29 16.89 -15.66
C GLU A 28 39.42 15.98 -16.19
N LEU A 29 39.10 14.97 -17.02
CA LEU A 29 40.08 14.05 -17.62
C LEU A 29 40.64 14.50 -18.98
N THR A 30 40.13 15.59 -19.56
CA THR A 30 40.55 16.10 -20.90
C THR A 30 41.05 17.54 -20.90
N LYS A 31 41.49 18.08 -19.75
CA LYS A 31 42.32 19.30 -19.74
C LYS A 31 43.77 18.93 -20.05
N GLN A 32 44.07 18.62 -21.31
CA GLN A 32 45.39 18.96 -21.85
C GLN A 32 45.40 20.47 -22.06
N ASP A 33 46.51 21.15 -21.74
CA ASP A 33 46.74 22.57 -21.99
C ASP A 33 46.74 22.85 -23.50
N ILE A 34 45.54 22.88 -24.08
CA ILE A 34 45.31 23.22 -25.48
C ILE A 34 44.99 24.71 -25.50
N THR A 35 45.88 25.50 -26.08
CA THR A 35 45.65 26.94 -26.25
C THR A 35 44.71 27.17 -27.42
N HIS A 36 43.60 27.86 -27.15
CA HIS A 36 42.64 28.27 -28.18
C HIS A 36 43.14 29.52 -28.90
N TYR A 37 43.42 29.41 -30.19
CA TYR A 37 43.81 30.55 -31.03
C TYR A 37 42.63 31.05 -31.86
N SER A 38 42.54 32.37 -32.05
CA SER A 38 41.66 32.95 -33.07
C SER A 38 42.27 32.79 -34.46
N LEU A 39 41.42 32.78 -35.50
CA LEU A 39 41.84 32.74 -36.91
C LEU A 39 42.91 33.80 -37.25
N SER A 40 42.73 35.02 -36.74
CA SER A 40 43.66 36.13 -36.96
C SER A 40 45.05 35.89 -36.33
N MET A 41 45.10 35.30 -35.13
CA MET A 41 46.37 34.96 -34.49
C MET A 41 47.06 33.80 -35.18
N PHE A 42 46.28 32.82 -35.65
CA PHE A 42 46.80 31.70 -36.42
C PHE A 42 47.43 32.17 -37.73
N GLU A 43 46.74 33.00 -38.52
CA GLU A 43 47.29 33.55 -39.77
C GLU A 43 48.59 34.33 -39.54
N SER A 44 48.65 35.11 -38.46
CA SER A 44 49.87 35.83 -38.09
C SER A 44 51.02 34.87 -37.77
N LYS A 45 50.74 33.73 -37.12
CA LYS A 45 51.73 32.73 -36.71
C LYS A 45 52.16 31.80 -37.85
N VAL A 46 51.27 31.56 -38.81
CA VAL A 46 51.58 30.89 -40.08
C VAL A 46 52.50 31.78 -40.91
N LYS A 47 52.17 33.07 -41.08
CA LYS A 47 53.01 34.03 -41.82
C LYS A 47 54.37 34.28 -41.16
N SER A 48 54.48 34.17 -39.84
CA SER A 48 55.77 34.27 -39.13
C SER A 48 56.58 32.97 -39.15
N GLY A 49 56.06 31.89 -39.75
CA GLY A 49 56.77 30.61 -39.89
C GLY A 49 56.94 29.84 -38.57
N GLU A 50 56.12 30.12 -37.57
CA GLU A 50 56.19 29.50 -36.23
C GLU A 50 55.44 28.18 -36.12
N VAL A 51 54.57 27.87 -37.09
CA VAL A 51 53.78 26.63 -37.14
C VAL A 51 54.60 25.50 -37.78
N GLN A 52 54.62 24.34 -37.13
CA GLN A 52 55.39 23.17 -37.59
C GLN A 52 54.49 22.16 -38.31
N GLU A 53 53.37 21.78 -37.70
CA GLU A 53 52.46 20.77 -38.22
C GLU A 53 51.02 21.20 -37.97
N VAL A 54 50.15 20.88 -38.93
CA VAL A 54 48.73 21.24 -38.90
C VAL A 54 47.91 20.02 -39.32
N LEU A 55 47.04 19.57 -38.41
CA LEU A 55 46.04 18.52 -38.62
C LEU A 55 44.67 19.18 -38.78
N ILE A 56 44.06 19.00 -39.95
CA ILE A 56 42.75 19.56 -40.25
C ILE A 56 41.67 18.50 -39.99
N MET A 57 40.76 18.79 -39.07
CA MET A 57 39.61 17.94 -38.74
C MET A 57 38.38 18.47 -39.49
N ASP A 58 38.19 17.97 -40.71
CA ASP A 58 37.22 18.51 -41.69
C ASP A 58 35.76 18.49 -41.19
N LYS A 59 35.35 17.44 -40.47
CA LYS A 59 33.97 17.31 -39.95
C LYS A 59 33.66 18.20 -38.75
N SER A 60 34.62 18.43 -37.87
CA SER A 60 34.44 19.24 -36.66
C SER A 60 34.80 20.71 -36.88
N GLN A 61 35.27 21.08 -38.09
CA GLN A 61 35.73 22.42 -38.46
C GLN A 61 36.81 22.95 -37.51
N THR A 62 37.64 22.04 -37.01
CA THR A 62 38.74 22.39 -36.11
C THR A 62 40.09 22.06 -36.73
N ILE A 63 41.08 22.88 -36.40
CA ILE A 63 42.47 22.65 -36.78
C ILE A 63 43.26 22.48 -35.49
N ASN A 64 43.92 21.35 -35.38
CA ASN A 64 44.88 21.06 -34.31
C ASN A 64 46.28 21.20 -34.87
N GLY A 65 47.15 21.95 -34.23
CA GLY A 65 48.50 22.14 -34.71
C GLY A 65 49.53 22.20 -33.61
N ILE A 66 50.79 22.06 -34.01
CA ILE A 66 51.95 22.15 -33.13
C ILE A 66 52.84 23.29 -33.63
N LEU A 67 53.14 24.23 -32.75
CA LEU A 67 54.13 25.27 -32.99
C LEU A 67 55.55 24.70 -32.84
N LYS A 68 56.55 25.31 -33.47
CA LYS A 68 57.97 24.87 -33.37
C LYS A 68 58.51 24.83 -31.94
N ASN A 69 57.86 25.51 -31.00
CA ASN A 69 58.17 25.48 -29.57
C ASN A 69 57.53 24.29 -28.81
N GLY A 70 56.82 23.39 -29.50
CA GLY A 70 56.14 22.22 -28.94
C GLY A 70 54.76 22.50 -28.34
N THR A 71 54.24 23.74 -28.42
CA THR A 71 52.91 24.08 -27.90
C THR A 71 51.83 23.58 -28.85
N LYS A 72 50.86 22.84 -28.33
CA LYS A 72 49.69 22.37 -29.07
C LYS A 72 48.59 23.43 -29.06
N PHE A 73 48.01 23.71 -30.21
CA PHE A 73 46.91 24.63 -30.35
C PHE A 73 45.71 24.02 -31.05
N THR A 74 44.52 24.52 -30.73
CA THR A 74 43.29 24.22 -31.44
C THR A 74 42.59 25.51 -31.82
N LEU A 75 42.10 25.59 -33.06
CA LEU A 75 41.25 26.67 -33.52
C LEU A 75 40.04 26.11 -34.27
N THR A 76 38.93 26.84 -34.22
CA THR A 76 37.72 26.54 -35.00
C THR A 76 37.61 27.55 -36.13
N PHE A 77 37.27 27.12 -37.33
CA PHE A 77 37.12 27.99 -38.49
C PHE A 77 35.76 27.85 -39.17
N PRO A 78 35.21 28.90 -39.79
CA PRO A 78 33.98 28.81 -40.57
C PRO A 78 34.17 27.90 -41.79
N SER A 79 33.21 27.02 -42.07
CA SER A 79 33.21 26.05 -43.19
C SER A 79 33.48 26.62 -44.59
N ASN A 80 33.38 27.94 -44.79
CA ASN A 80 33.55 28.60 -46.08
C ASN A 80 34.93 29.27 -46.24
N TYR A 81 35.85 29.08 -45.29
CA TYR A 81 37.16 29.73 -45.30
C TYR A 81 38.21 28.86 -46.01
N GLN A 82 38.84 29.38 -47.07
CA GLN A 82 39.82 28.66 -47.90
C GLN A 82 41.20 28.55 -47.20
N ILE A 83 41.25 27.88 -46.04
CA ILE A 83 42.49 27.71 -45.26
C ILE A 83 43.51 26.83 -45.98
N THR A 84 43.03 25.90 -46.80
CA THR A 84 43.87 24.98 -47.58
C THR A 84 44.80 25.71 -48.54
N GLU A 85 44.39 26.82 -49.16
CA GLU A 85 45.24 27.58 -50.09
C GLU A 85 46.43 28.23 -49.37
N THR A 86 46.18 28.87 -48.22
CA THR A 86 47.20 29.53 -47.39
C THR A 86 48.22 28.55 -46.78
N LEU A 87 47.79 27.32 -46.49
CA LEU A 87 48.65 26.26 -45.93
C LEU A 87 49.54 25.60 -47.00
N ILE A 88 49.06 25.48 -48.23
CA ILE A 88 49.82 24.93 -49.37
C ILE A 88 50.93 25.90 -49.79
N GLU A 89 50.69 27.22 -49.75
CA GLU A 89 51.71 28.24 -50.07
C GLU A 89 52.86 28.30 -49.04
N SER A 90 52.66 27.77 -47.83
CA SER A 90 53.59 27.92 -46.70
C SER A 90 54.51 26.69 -46.46
N ASP A 91 54.48 25.69 -47.35
CA ASP A 91 55.28 24.44 -47.28
C ASP A 91 55.16 23.69 -45.92
N ILE A 92 53.96 23.73 -45.33
CA ILE A 92 53.65 23.07 -44.06
C ILE A 92 53.12 21.66 -44.35
N LYS A 93 53.58 20.66 -43.60
CA LYS A 93 53.02 19.29 -43.69
C LYS A 93 51.58 19.31 -43.17
N VAL A 94 50.62 19.06 -44.07
CA VAL A 94 49.19 18.95 -43.76
C VAL A 94 48.79 17.49 -43.83
N GLU A 95 48.32 16.95 -42.70
CA GLU A 95 47.68 15.64 -42.63
C GLU A 95 46.18 15.82 -42.33
N ILE A 96 45.34 15.04 -43.01
CA ILE A 96 43.88 15.08 -42.86
C ILE A 96 43.47 13.80 -42.14
N ASP A 97 42.99 13.92 -40.91
CA ASP A 97 42.48 12.78 -40.15
C ASP A 97 40.95 12.77 -40.15
N ALA A 98 40.38 11.63 -40.54
CA ALA A 98 38.94 11.43 -40.56
C ALA A 98 38.48 11.06 -39.15
N GLU A 99 38.16 12.08 -38.36
CA GLU A 99 37.60 11.95 -37.01
C GLU A 99 36.33 11.05 -37.05
N ASN A 100 36.49 9.78 -36.68
CA ASN A 100 35.39 8.89 -36.37
C ASN A 100 35.52 8.53 -34.88
N PRO A 101 35.19 9.44 -33.95
CA PRO A 101 35.00 9.04 -32.57
C PRO A 101 33.90 7.98 -32.60
N SER A 102 34.27 6.76 -32.27
CA SER A 102 33.49 5.58 -32.60
C SER A 102 32.14 5.67 -31.88
N GLN A 103 31.11 6.06 -32.64
CA GLN A 103 29.86 6.57 -32.09
C GLN A 103 29.22 5.56 -31.13
N TRP A 104 29.37 4.26 -31.38
CA TRP A 104 28.89 3.18 -30.53
C TRP A 104 29.30 3.28 -29.05
N LEU A 105 30.51 3.80 -28.74
CA LEU A 105 30.96 4.01 -27.36
C LEU A 105 30.12 5.10 -26.65
N GLY A 106 29.72 6.16 -27.38
CA GLY A 106 28.82 7.19 -26.86
C GLY A 106 27.41 6.68 -26.61
N TRP A 107 26.92 5.74 -27.43
CA TRP A 107 25.63 5.09 -27.20
C TRP A 107 25.69 4.21 -25.95
N ILE A 108 26.75 3.42 -25.77
CA ILE A 108 26.94 2.64 -24.54
C ILE A 108 26.97 3.55 -23.32
N TYR A 109 27.72 4.65 -23.36
CA TYR A 109 27.79 5.59 -22.23
C TYR A 109 26.42 6.18 -21.86
N ASN A 110 25.61 6.54 -22.85
CA ASN A 110 24.28 7.12 -22.61
C ASN A 110 23.24 6.09 -22.16
N PHE A 111 23.31 4.85 -22.65
CA PHE A 111 22.31 3.82 -22.36
C PHE A 111 22.67 2.90 -21.19
N LEU A 112 23.95 2.78 -20.82
CA LEU A 112 24.41 1.95 -19.71
C LEU A 112 23.74 2.33 -18.37
N PRO A 113 23.57 3.61 -18.00
CA PRO A 113 22.87 3.99 -16.77
C PRO A 113 21.39 3.59 -16.76
N ILE A 114 20.71 3.72 -17.90
CA ILE A 114 19.29 3.37 -18.05
C ILE A 114 19.13 1.85 -17.96
N ALA A 115 19.99 1.10 -18.65
CA ALA A 115 20.00 -0.37 -18.61
C ALA A 115 20.29 -0.90 -17.19
N LEU A 116 21.25 -0.30 -16.48
CA LEU A 116 21.56 -0.64 -15.09
C LEU A 116 20.36 -0.35 -14.16
N MET A 117 19.70 0.79 -14.35
CA MET A 117 18.50 1.15 -13.58
C MET A 117 17.36 0.16 -13.79
N ILE A 118 17.10 -0.23 -15.04
CA ILE A 118 16.09 -1.25 -15.37
C ILE A 118 16.46 -2.60 -14.76
N GLY A 119 17.73 -3.01 -14.84
CA GLY A 119 18.21 -4.26 -14.24
C GLY A 119 18.04 -4.30 -12.73
N ILE A 120 18.40 -3.22 -12.03
CA ILE A 120 18.20 -3.10 -10.57
C ILE A 120 16.71 -3.10 -10.22
N MET A 121 15.87 -2.42 -11.00
CA MET A 121 14.42 -2.40 -10.80
C MET A 121 13.82 -3.81 -10.95
N LEU A 122 14.22 -4.56 -11.98
CA LEU A 122 13.77 -5.94 -12.18
C LEU A 122 14.26 -6.88 -11.07
N PHE A 123 15.49 -6.69 -10.58
CA PHE A 123 16.02 -7.45 -9.45
C PHE A 123 15.23 -7.18 -8.16
N PHE A 124 14.87 -5.93 -7.85
CA PHE A 124 14.02 -5.61 -6.69
C PHE A 124 12.59 -6.13 -6.85
N LEU A 125 11.99 -6.07 -8.04
CA LEU A 125 10.69 -6.68 -8.31
C LEU A 125 10.73 -8.20 -8.07
N SER A 126 11.81 -8.86 -8.47
CA SER A 126 12.00 -10.29 -8.20
C SER A 126 12.18 -10.62 -6.70
N GLN A 127 12.80 -9.73 -5.92
CA GLN A 127 12.89 -9.88 -4.45
C GLN A 127 11.55 -9.65 -3.74
N ILE A 128 10.71 -8.73 -4.25
CA ILE A 128 9.37 -8.49 -3.69
C ILE A 128 8.46 -9.71 -3.91
N GLN A 129 8.64 -10.45 -5.01
CA GLN A 129 7.87 -11.66 -5.32
C GLN A 129 8.20 -12.85 -4.40
N GLY A 130 9.41 -12.88 -3.80
CA GLY A 130 9.77 -13.83 -2.72
C GLY A 130 9.07 -13.59 -1.37
N SER A 131 8.33 -12.48 -1.25
CA SER A 131 7.42 -12.15 -0.15
C SER A 131 5.98 -11.99 -0.69
N GLY A 132 5.65 -12.77 -1.74
CA GLY A 132 4.44 -12.68 -2.55
C GLY A 132 3.12 -13.06 -1.86
N SER A 133 3.08 -13.21 -0.53
CA SER A 133 1.87 -13.54 0.23
C SER A 133 1.30 -12.39 1.06
N LYS A 134 1.94 -11.21 1.10
CA LYS A 134 1.50 -10.09 1.96
C LYS A 134 0.87 -8.90 1.25
N ILE A 135 1.12 -8.70 -0.04
CA ILE A 135 0.57 -7.54 -0.77
C ILE A 135 -0.77 -7.89 -1.45
N LEU A 136 -0.94 -9.13 -1.93
CA LEU A 136 -2.24 -9.62 -2.43
C LEU A 136 -3.24 -9.96 -1.29
N ALA A 137 -2.78 -9.99 -0.04
CA ALA A 137 -3.60 -10.26 1.15
C ALA A 137 -4.27 -8.99 1.71
N PHE A 138 -4.13 -7.83 1.07
CA PHE A 138 -4.81 -6.60 1.49
C PHE A 138 -6.35 -6.71 1.45
N GLY A 139 -6.90 -7.68 0.70
CA GLY A 139 -8.33 -7.98 0.64
C GLY A 139 -8.74 -9.28 1.34
N LYS A 140 -7.80 -10.11 1.82
CA LYS A 140 -8.11 -11.28 2.63
C LYS A 140 -7.76 -10.97 4.06
N SER A 141 -8.78 -10.55 4.79
CA SER A 141 -8.79 -10.35 6.22
C SER A 141 -7.85 -11.34 6.92
N LYS A 142 -6.71 -10.86 7.43
CA LYS A 142 -6.08 -11.46 8.62
C LYS A 142 -6.90 -11.05 9.84
N ALA A 143 -8.22 -11.21 9.78
CA ALA A 143 -9.04 -11.18 10.97
C ALA A 143 -8.43 -12.23 11.88
N LYS A 144 -8.06 -11.77 13.06
CA LYS A 144 -7.96 -12.60 14.24
C LYS A 144 -9.15 -13.55 14.16
N LEU A 145 -8.90 -14.82 13.88
CA LEU A 145 -9.93 -15.84 13.70
C LEU A 145 -10.95 -15.62 14.81
N VAL A 146 -12.21 -15.41 14.43
CA VAL A 146 -13.30 -15.31 15.41
C VAL A 146 -13.14 -16.53 16.28
N THR A 147 -12.80 -16.29 17.55
CA THR A 147 -12.23 -17.37 18.35
C THR A 147 -13.37 -18.29 18.71
N LYS A 148 -13.48 -19.40 17.98
CA LYS A 148 -14.44 -20.46 18.25
C LYS A 148 -14.05 -21.10 19.56
N ASP A 149 -14.62 -20.58 20.65
CA ASP A 149 -14.45 -21.13 21.97
C ASP A 149 -15.71 -21.94 22.34
N GLN A 150 -15.52 -23.01 23.10
CA GLN A 150 -16.62 -23.69 23.78
C GLN A 150 -16.59 -23.21 25.22
N PRO A 151 -17.40 -22.21 25.57
CA PRO A 151 -17.36 -21.63 26.90
C PRO A 151 -17.69 -22.69 27.95
N ARG A 152 -16.83 -22.78 28.97
CA ARG A 152 -17.04 -23.67 30.14
C ARG A 152 -17.94 -23.05 31.21
N ILE A 153 -18.23 -21.75 31.06
CA ILE A 153 -19.02 -20.94 31.99
C ILE A 153 -20.49 -21.25 31.75
N THR A 154 -21.25 -21.46 32.82
CA THR A 154 -22.69 -21.79 32.79
C THR A 154 -23.50 -20.76 33.58
N PHE A 155 -24.83 -20.87 33.60
CA PHE A 155 -25.66 -19.95 34.39
C PHE A 155 -25.36 -19.99 35.89
N LYS A 156 -24.79 -21.09 36.39
CA LYS A 156 -24.38 -21.23 37.80
C LYS A 156 -23.23 -20.29 38.19
N ASP A 157 -22.43 -19.87 37.22
CA ASP A 157 -21.29 -18.98 37.44
C ASP A 157 -21.70 -17.49 37.40
N VAL A 158 -22.98 -17.21 37.10
CA VAL A 158 -23.53 -15.84 37.03
C VAL A 158 -24.38 -15.56 38.26
N GLY A 159 -23.94 -14.63 39.10
CA GLY A 159 -24.63 -14.25 40.33
C GLY A 159 -25.65 -13.12 40.15
N GLY A 160 -26.79 -13.22 40.84
CA GLY A 160 -27.72 -12.10 41.09
C GLY A 160 -28.68 -11.71 39.97
N LEU A 161 -28.46 -12.18 38.74
CA LEU A 161 -29.29 -11.83 37.56
C LEU A 161 -30.40 -12.88 37.29
N TYR A 162 -31.16 -13.28 38.31
CA TYR A 162 -32.09 -14.41 38.22
C TYR A 162 -33.18 -14.21 37.15
N GLU A 163 -33.78 -13.02 37.07
CA GLU A 163 -34.82 -12.69 36.07
C GLU A 163 -34.26 -12.78 34.64
N THR A 164 -33.11 -12.16 34.40
CA THR A 164 -32.45 -12.20 33.08
C THR A 164 -32.00 -13.61 32.72
N ILE A 165 -31.53 -14.41 33.69
CA ILE A 165 -31.16 -15.81 33.47
C ILE A 165 -32.39 -16.63 33.06
N GLU A 166 -33.56 -16.45 33.69
CA GLU A 166 -34.79 -17.13 33.29
C GLU A 166 -35.20 -16.81 31.84
N GLU A 167 -35.12 -15.55 31.41
CA GLU A 167 -35.41 -15.19 30.03
C GLU A 167 -34.41 -15.80 29.03
N LEU A 168 -33.13 -15.86 29.41
CA LEU A 168 -32.09 -16.44 28.55
C LEU A 168 -32.08 -17.97 28.54
N LYS A 169 -32.73 -18.64 29.50
CA LYS A 169 -32.90 -20.10 29.48
C LYS A 169 -33.72 -20.57 28.29
N GLU A 170 -34.74 -19.82 27.88
CA GLU A 170 -35.52 -20.11 26.67
C GLU A 170 -34.61 -20.17 25.43
N ILE A 171 -33.68 -19.22 25.35
CA ILE A 171 -32.72 -19.09 24.26
C ILE A 171 -31.70 -20.24 24.29
N ALA A 172 -31.22 -20.61 25.49
CA ALA A 172 -30.32 -21.75 25.65
C ALA A 172 -30.98 -23.09 25.30
N GLU A 173 -32.23 -23.33 25.73
CA GLU A 173 -32.98 -24.55 25.42
C GLU A 173 -33.21 -24.69 23.90
N PHE A 174 -33.47 -23.58 23.21
CA PHE A 174 -33.58 -23.59 21.77
C PHE A 174 -32.29 -24.01 21.07
N LEU A 175 -31.15 -23.41 21.45
CA LEU A 175 -29.86 -23.76 20.86
C LEU A 175 -29.44 -25.20 21.15
N GLU A 176 -29.86 -25.76 22.28
CA GLU A 176 -29.65 -27.17 22.61
C GLU A 176 -30.54 -28.10 21.76
N ASN A 177 -31.80 -27.71 21.50
CA ASN A 177 -32.79 -28.55 20.80
C ASN A 177 -33.57 -27.79 19.70
N PRO A 178 -32.91 -27.30 18.63
CA PRO A 178 -33.57 -26.41 17.67
C PRO A 178 -34.74 -27.08 16.93
N ALA A 179 -34.62 -28.38 16.63
CA ALA A 179 -35.65 -29.16 15.94
C ALA A 179 -37.01 -29.16 16.66
N LYS A 180 -37.01 -29.14 18.01
CA LYS A 180 -38.24 -29.11 18.82
C LYS A 180 -39.02 -27.82 18.59
N PHE A 181 -38.34 -26.68 18.54
CA PHE A 181 -38.97 -25.37 18.37
C PHE A 181 -39.43 -25.13 16.94
N HIS A 182 -38.67 -25.58 15.94
CA HIS A 182 -39.10 -25.52 14.54
C HIS A 182 -40.35 -26.37 14.29
N ALA A 183 -40.45 -27.56 14.90
CA ALA A 183 -41.64 -28.41 14.77
C ALA A 183 -42.92 -27.77 15.36
N LEU A 184 -42.77 -26.89 16.36
CA LEU A 184 -43.86 -26.13 16.97
C LEU A 184 -44.23 -24.86 16.17
N GLY A 185 -43.47 -24.51 15.12
CA GLY A 185 -43.67 -23.28 14.36
C GLY A 185 -43.38 -22.01 15.15
N ALA A 186 -42.62 -22.10 16.24
CA ALA A 186 -42.27 -20.95 17.07
C ALA A 186 -41.32 -20.03 16.30
N LYS A 187 -41.61 -18.72 16.29
CA LYS A 187 -40.73 -17.71 15.72
C LYS A 187 -39.72 -17.27 16.77
N ILE A 188 -38.46 -17.46 16.46
CA ILE A 188 -37.37 -17.34 17.43
C ILE A 188 -36.75 -15.94 17.32
N PRO A 189 -36.38 -15.32 18.44
CA PRO A 189 -35.68 -14.05 18.41
C PRO A 189 -34.34 -14.22 17.68
N LYS A 190 -34.15 -13.45 16.61
CA LYS A 190 -32.89 -13.46 15.83
C LYS A 190 -31.73 -12.84 16.61
N GLY A 191 -32.05 -11.95 17.54
CA GLY A 191 -31.04 -11.30 18.37
C GLY A 191 -31.53 -10.81 19.72
N VAL A 192 -30.55 -10.70 20.62
CA VAL A 192 -30.70 -10.26 22.01
C VAL A 192 -29.74 -9.10 22.26
N LEU A 193 -30.24 -7.98 22.80
CA LEU A 193 -29.42 -6.84 23.17
C LEU A 193 -29.29 -6.78 24.69
N LEU A 194 -28.10 -7.10 25.22
CA LEU A 194 -27.76 -6.92 26.63
C LEU A 194 -27.30 -5.47 26.86
N TYR A 195 -28.02 -4.72 27.70
CA TYR A 195 -27.62 -3.36 28.06
C TYR A 195 -27.58 -3.14 29.57
N GLY A 196 -26.79 -2.16 30.00
CA GLY A 196 -26.63 -1.82 31.41
C GLY A 196 -25.27 -1.18 31.70
N PRO A 197 -24.99 -0.79 32.95
CA PRO A 197 -23.74 -0.13 33.31
C PRO A 197 -22.52 -1.04 33.04
N PRO A 198 -21.32 -0.46 32.83
CA PRO A 198 -20.10 -1.25 32.69
C PRO A 198 -19.86 -2.11 33.93
N GLY A 199 -19.33 -3.31 33.73
CA GLY A 199 -19.07 -4.25 34.84
C GLY A 199 -20.27 -5.08 35.30
N SER A 200 -21.45 -4.95 34.68
CA SER A 200 -22.67 -5.72 35.02
C SER A 200 -22.67 -7.18 34.53
N GLY A 201 -21.54 -7.70 34.04
CA GLY A 201 -21.44 -9.10 33.61
C GLY A 201 -22.08 -9.44 32.27
N LYS A 202 -22.40 -8.48 31.38
CA LYS A 202 -23.02 -8.72 30.07
C LYS A 202 -22.29 -9.79 29.23
N THR A 203 -20.97 -9.65 29.09
CA THR A 203 -20.11 -10.60 28.36
C THR A 203 -20.05 -11.96 29.05
N LEU A 204 -20.10 -11.98 30.39
CA LEU A 204 -20.13 -13.23 31.17
C LEU A 204 -21.45 -13.97 30.96
N LEU A 205 -22.57 -13.24 30.97
CA LEU A 205 -23.90 -13.78 30.76
C LEU A 205 -24.04 -14.38 29.36
N ALA A 206 -23.58 -13.68 28.31
CA ALA A 206 -23.59 -14.21 26.94
C ALA A 206 -22.77 -15.51 26.80
N ARG A 207 -21.60 -15.58 27.47
CA ARG A 207 -20.79 -16.82 27.53
C ARG A 207 -21.51 -17.95 28.28
N ALA A 208 -22.22 -17.61 29.35
CA ALA A 208 -23.00 -18.58 30.12
C ALA A 208 -24.15 -19.20 29.29
N VAL A 209 -24.83 -18.40 28.45
CA VAL A 209 -25.86 -18.92 27.52
C VAL A 209 -25.27 -19.95 26.55
N ALA A 210 -24.14 -19.63 25.93
CA ALA A 210 -23.47 -20.55 25.01
C ALA A 210 -22.97 -21.82 25.71
N GLY A 211 -22.49 -21.69 26.95
CA GLY A 211 -22.00 -22.83 27.73
C GLY A 211 -23.12 -23.74 28.21
N GLU A 212 -24.27 -23.17 28.59
CA GLU A 212 -25.47 -23.94 28.93
C GLU A 212 -25.99 -24.73 27.73
N ALA A 213 -26.08 -24.08 26.56
CA ALA A 213 -26.50 -24.72 25.31
C ALA A 213 -25.43 -25.61 24.67
N LYS A 214 -24.19 -25.57 25.16
CA LYS A 214 -23.02 -26.29 24.62
C LYS A 214 -22.75 -26.03 23.14
N VAL A 215 -23.01 -24.80 22.68
CA VAL A 215 -22.81 -24.39 21.29
C VAL A 215 -21.53 -23.56 21.12
N PRO A 216 -20.94 -23.50 19.91
CA PRO A 216 -19.84 -22.59 19.61
C PRO A 216 -20.18 -21.13 19.93
N PHE A 217 -19.22 -20.43 20.54
CA PHE A 217 -19.33 -19.00 20.86
C PHE A 217 -18.34 -18.20 20.02
N PHE A 218 -18.86 -17.32 19.17
CA PHE A 218 -18.10 -16.42 18.33
C PHE A 218 -18.10 -15.02 18.95
N GLN A 219 -16.97 -14.54 19.44
CA GLN A 219 -16.85 -13.22 20.05
C GLN A 219 -16.10 -12.23 19.17
N ILE A 220 -16.66 -11.02 19.02
CA ILE A 220 -16.03 -9.87 18.38
C ILE A 220 -16.38 -8.58 19.14
N SER A 221 -15.48 -7.60 19.17
CA SER A 221 -15.80 -6.25 19.66
C SER A 221 -16.24 -5.39 18.49
N GLY A 222 -17.26 -4.56 18.69
CA GLY A 222 -17.79 -3.62 17.72
C GLY A 222 -16.74 -2.63 17.23
N SER A 223 -15.75 -2.32 18.07
CA SER A 223 -14.60 -1.49 17.68
C SER A 223 -13.72 -2.13 16.60
N GLU A 224 -13.68 -3.46 16.49
CA GLU A 224 -12.89 -4.17 15.47
C GLU A 224 -13.46 -4.02 14.06
N PHE A 225 -14.70 -3.53 13.95
CA PHE A 225 -15.31 -3.24 12.66
C PHE A 225 -15.06 -1.81 12.19
N VAL A 226 -14.54 -0.92 13.04
CA VAL A 226 -14.27 0.48 12.70
C VAL A 226 -12.82 0.62 12.28
N GLU A 227 -12.57 0.70 10.99
CA GLU A 227 -11.23 0.79 10.40
C GLU A 227 -11.01 2.08 9.59
N LEU A 228 -9.74 2.42 9.34
CA LEU A 228 -9.37 3.57 8.51
C LEU A 228 -9.66 3.35 7.02
N PHE A 229 -9.82 2.09 6.61
CA PHE A 229 -10.02 1.69 5.22
C PHE A 229 -11.49 1.39 4.96
N VAL A 230 -12.08 2.10 4.01
CA VAL A 230 -13.47 1.93 3.60
C VAL A 230 -13.73 0.48 3.16
N GLY A 231 -14.83 -0.09 3.65
CA GLY A 231 -15.30 -1.44 3.27
C GLY A 231 -14.64 -2.61 4.01
N VAL A 232 -13.60 -2.39 4.82
CA VAL A 232 -12.98 -3.46 5.62
C VAL A 232 -13.93 -3.98 6.71
N GLY A 233 -14.62 -3.08 7.42
CA GLY A 233 -15.63 -3.44 8.43
C GLY A 233 -16.75 -4.32 7.84
N ALA A 234 -17.35 -3.89 6.74
CA ALA A 234 -18.38 -4.65 6.04
C ALA A 234 -17.91 -6.04 5.57
N SER A 235 -16.67 -6.18 5.09
CA SER A 235 -16.15 -7.51 4.73
C SER A 235 -16.01 -8.42 5.94
N ARG A 236 -15.55 -7.89 7.09
CA ARG A 236 -15.43 -8.66 8.34
C ARG A 236 -16.79 -9.14 8.84
N VAL A 237 -17.82 -8.30 8.74
CA VAL A 237 -19.19 -8.69 9.06
C VAL A 237 -19.62 -9.87 8.19
N ARG A 238 -19.43 -9.81 6.87
CA ARG A 238 -19.74 -10.95 5.98
C ARG A 238 -18.97 -12.22 6.37
N ASP A 239 -17.67 -12.10 6.61
CA ASP A 239 -16.83 -13.24 6.97
C ASP A 239 -17.23 -13.86 8.32
N LEU A 240 -17.64 -13.05 9.29
CA LEU A 240 -18.15 -13.49 10.59
C LEU A 240 -19.44 -14.31 10.43
N PHE A 241 -20.41 -13.79 9.69
CA PHE A 241 -21.70 -14.46 9.51
C PHE A 241 -21.57 -15.73 8.65
N ASN A 242 -20.68 -15.74 7.65
CA ASN A 242 -20.36 -16.96 6.89
C ASN A 242 -19.75 -18.07 7.78
N GLN A 243 -18.87 -17.70 8.72
CA GLN A 243 -18.31 -18.65 9.68
C GLN A 243 -19.35 -19.16 10.69
N ALA A 244 -20.26 -18.28 11.11
CA ALA A 244 -21.38 -18.64 11.99
C ALA A 244 -22.32 -19.65 11.31
N LYS A 245 -22.73 -19.37 10.06
CA LYS A 245 -23.54 -20.27 9.21
C LYS A 245 -22.90 -21.65 9.02
N ALA A 246 -21.59 -21.69 8.87
CA ALA A 246 -20.86 -22.96 8.76
C ALA A 246 -20.74 -23.74 10.09
N SER A 247 -21.09 -23.13 11.23
CA SER A 247 -20.96 -23.72 12.57
C SER A 247 -22.27 -23.76 13.35
N GLU A 248 -23.42 -23.77 12.67
CA GLU A 248 -24.74 -23.87 13.31
C GLU A 248 -24.93 -25.21 14.05
N PRO A 249 -25.62 -25.22 15.20
CA PRO A 249 -26.15 -24.07 15.95
C PRO A 249 -25.04 -23.28 16.68
N CYS A 250 -25.11 -21.94 16.73
CA CYS A 250 -24.07 -21.13 17.40
C CYS A 250 -24.56 -19.76 17.91
N ILE A 251 -23.73 -19.12 18.74
CA ILE A 251 -23.94 -17.75 19.21
C ILE A 251 -22.87 -16.82 18.63
N VAL A 252 -23.31 -15.71 18.04
CA VAL A 252 -22.45 -14.59 17.64
C VAL A 252 -22.61 -13.46 18.65
N PHE A 253 -21.56 -13.15 19.41
CA PHE A 253 -21.54 -12.10 20.41
C PHE A 253 -20.74 -10.88 19.93
N ILE A 254 -21.41 -9.73 19.88
CA ILE A 254 -20.84 -8.43 19.53
C ILE A 254 -20.80 -7.55 20.78
N ASP A 255 -19.62 -7.40 21.37
CA ASP A 255 -19.42 -6.48 22.50
C ASP A 255 -19.30 -5.03 21.99
N GLU A 256 -19.66 -4.03 22.80
CA GLU A 256 -19.57 -2.61 22.42
C GLU A 256 -20.20 -2.28 21.05
N ILE A 257 -21.42 -2.77 20.81
CA ILE A 257 -22.11 -2.55 19.54
C ILE A 257 -22.34 -1.07 19.23
N ASP A 258 -22.31 -0.19 20.24
CA ASP A 258 -22.37 1.26 20.09
C ASP A 258 -21.19 1.88 19.33
N ALA A 259 -20.10 1.14 19.12
CA ALA A 259 -19.01 1.58 18.24
C ALA A 259 -19.45 1.70 16.76
N VAL A 260 -20.29 0.78 16.29
CA VAL A 260 -20.82 0.72 14.91
C VAL A 260 -22.28 1.14 14.81
N GLY A 261 -23.05 0.93 15.87
CA GLY A 261 -24.50 1.14 15.90
C GLY A 261 -24.93 2.55 16.29
N ARG A 262 -24.02 3.53 16.35
CA ARG A 262 -24.37 4.88 16.82
C ARG A 262 -25.20 5.65 15.78
N HIS A 263 -26.29 6.25 16.22
CA HIS A 263 -27.14 7.09 15.39
C HIS A 263 -26.38 8.33 14.88
N ARG A 264 -26.58 8.68 13.60
CA ARG A 264 -25.94 9.82 12.92
C ARG A 264 -26.14 11.14 13.68
N GLY A 265 -25.06 11.93 13.82
CA GLY A 265 -25.11 13.37 14.01
C GLY A 265 -24.71 14.09 12.70
N ALA A 266 -25.28 15.27 12.42
CA ALA A 266 -25.08 16.04 11.18
C ALA A 266 -23.65 16.64 11.03
N GLY A 267 -22.61 15.81 11.09
CA GLY A 267 -21.21 16.21 10.94
C GLY A 267 -20.70 15.95 9.53
N ILE A 268 -20.40 17.02 8.78
CA ILE A 268 -19.76 16.99 7.46
C ILE A 268 -18.32 16.50 7.64
N GLY A 269 -18.05 15.23 7.33
CA GLY A 269 -16.71 14.64 7.40
C GLY A 269 -16.73 13.13 7.13
N GLY A 270 -16.05 12.72 6.04
CA GLY A 270 -16.05 11.37 5.43
C GLY A 270 -15.46 10.21 6.24
N GLY A 271 -15.46 10.29 7.58
CA GLY A 271 -15.28 9.14 8.47
C GLY A 271 -16.59 8.44 8.84
N HIS A 272 -17.74 9.01 8.44
CA HIS A 272 -19.07 8.45 8.71
C HIS A 272 -19.43 7.29 7.78
N ASP A 273 -18.96 7.33 6.53
CA ASP A 273 -19.40 6.40 5.47
C ASP A 273 -19.03 4.94 5.79
N GLU A 274 -17.89 4.71 6.45
CA GLU A 274 -17.41 3.37 6.79
C GLU A 274 -18.25 2.71 7.91
N ARG A 275 -18.63 3.48 8.92
CA ARG A 275 -19.45 2.99 10.04
C ARG A 275 -20.86 2.69 9.56
N GLU A 276 -21.44 3.57 8.76
CA GLU A 276 -22.77 3.39 8.19
C GLU A 276 -22.80 2.19 7.22
N GLN A 277 -21.78 2.04 6.37
CA GLN A 277 -21.67 0.88 5.49
C GLN A 277 -21.57 -0.44 6.28
N THR A 278 -20.77 -0.45 7.34
CA THR A 278 -20.59 -1.60 8.22
C THR A 278 -21.87 -1.94 8.99
N LEU A 279 -22.54 -0.92 9.54
CA LEU A 279 -23.83 -1.08 10.21
C LEU A 279 -24.87 -1.65 9.25
N ASN A 280 -25.00 -1.08 8.06
CA ASN A 280 -25.94 -1.57 7.05
C ASN A 280 -25.64 -3.02 6.64
N GLN A 281 -24.36 -3.39 6.51
CA GLN A 281 -24.00 -4.77 6.24
C GLN A 281 -24.42 -5.70 7.40
N LEU A 282 -24.24 -5.29 8.66
CA LEU A 282 -24.71 -6.05 9.82
C LEU A 282 -26.23 -6.24 9.77
N LEU A 283 -26.98 -5.19 9.44
CA LEU A 283 -28.44 -5.25 9.29
C LEU A 283 -28.87 -6.22 8.17
N VAL A 284 -28.18 -6.18 7.02
CA VAL A 284 -28.45 -7.08 5.89
C VAL A 284 -28.19 -8.54 6.27
N GLU A 285 -27.11 -8.83 6.98
CA GLU A 285 -26.82 -10.20 7.43
C GLU A 285 -27.84 -10.69 8.47
N MET A 286 -28.27 -9.83 9.40
CA MET A 286 -29.29 -10.18 10.41
C MET A 286 -30.67 -10.42 9.76
N ASP A 287 -31.06 -9.59 8.80
CA ASP A 287 -32.31 -9.76 8.06
C ASP A 287 -32.26 -11.01 7.16
N GLY A 288 -31.07 -11.35 6.66
CA GLY A 288 -30.79 -12.48 5.77
C GLY A 288 -30.79 -13.87 6.40
N PHE A 289 -30.99 -14.00 7.73
CA PHE A 289 -31.22 -15.31 8.35
C PHE A 289 -32.57 -15.89 7.96
N ASP A 290 -32.58 -17.15 7.52
CA ASP A 290 -33.80 -17.91 7.34
C ASP A 290 -34.39 -18.31 8.72
N ILE A 291 -35.67 -18.67 8.76
CA ILE A 291 -36.34 -19.20 9.96
C ILE A 291 -35.68 -20.51 10.43
N HIS A 292 -34.94 -21.18 9.54
CA HIS A 292 -34.25 -22.44 9.80
C HIS A 292 -32.83 -22.27 10.32
N ASP A 293 -32.23 -21.08 10.20
CA ASP A 293 -30.85 -20.85 10.64
C ASP A 293 -30.81 -20.84 12.18
N SER A 294 -30.02 -21.73 12.77
CA SER A 294 -29.91 -21.87 14.24
C SER A 294 -28.81 -20.97 14.80
N ILE A 295 -28.85 -19.69 14.43
CA ILE A 295 -27.88 -18.65 14.85
C ILE A 295 -28.59 -17.61 15.69
N ILE A 296 -27.97 -17.24 16.82
CA ILE A 296 -28.45 -16.15 17.66
C ILE A 296 -27.37 -15.08 17.77
N VAL A 297 -27.75 -13.85 17.43
CA VAL A 297 -26.87 -12.68 17.57
C VAL A 297 -27.11 -12.00 18.90
N MET A 298 -26.15 -12.11 19.81
CA MET A 298 -26.16 -11.38 21.07
C MET A 298 -25.28 -10.14 20.95
N ALA A 299 -25.77 -8.99 21.38
CA ALA A 299 -24.99 -7.75 21.40
C ALA A 299 -24.96 -7.16 22.80
N ALA A 300 -23.85 -6.49 23.17
CA ALA A 300 -23.75 -5.77 24.42
C ALA A 300 -23.48 -4.28 24.19
N THR A 301 -24.12 -3.43 24.99
CA THR A 301 -23.81 -2.00 25.03
C THR A 301 -23.92 -1.44 26.44
N ASN A 302 -23.19 -0.37 26.71
CA ASN A 302 -23.37 0.44 27.90
C ASN A 302 -24.27 1.66 27.63
N ARG A 303 -24.61 1.93 26.37
CA ARG A 303 -25.27 3.15 25.92
C ARG A 303 -26.39 2.85 24.91
N PRO A 304 -27.52 2.28 25.36
CA PRO A 304 -28.64 1.98 24.48
C PRO A 304 -29.29 3.24 23.88
N ASP A 305 -29.11 4.39 24.52
CA ASP A 305 -29.66 5.70 24.13
C ASP A 305 -29.11 6.23 22.80
N ILE A 306 -27.88 5.87 22.43
CA ILE A 306 -27.23 6.34 21.21
C ILE A 306 -27.33 5.36 20.04
N LEU A 307 -27.97 4.20 20.24
CA LEU A 307 -28.08 3.18 19.20
C LEU A 307 -29.07 3.60 18.12
N ASP A 308 -28.79 3.17 16.88
CA ASP A 308 -29.68 3.34 15.75
C ASP A 308 -30.97 2.56 15.98
N THR A 309 -32.10 3.25 15.82
CA THR A 309 -33.44 2.65 15.93
C THR A 309 -33.65 1.48 14.97
N ALA A 310 -32.91 1.43 13.87
CA ALA A 310 -32.89 0.33 12.92
C ALA A 310 -32.43 -0.99 13.57
N LEU A 311 -31.44 -0.97 14.46
CA LEU A 311 -30.99 -2.18 15.16
C LEU A 311 -32.06 -2.73 16.11
N LEU A 312 -32.85 -1.82 16.67
CA LEU A 312 -33.87 -2.08 17.68
C LEU A 312 -35.21 -2.56 17.09
N ARG A 313 -35.33 -2.61 15.76
CA ARG A 313 -36.56 -3.02 15.08
C ARG A 313 -36.79 -4.52 15.20
N THR A 314 -38.07 -4.92 15.24
CA THR A 314 -38.48 -6.33 15.26
C THR A 314 -37.90 -7.10 14.06
N GLY A 315 -37.38 -8.29 14.31
CA GLY A 315 -36.62 -9.12 13.37
C GLY A 315 -35.09 -8.97 13.50
N ARG A 316 -34.61 -8.10 14.40
CA ARG A 316 -33.17 -7.88 14.67
C ARG A 316 -32.89 -8.13 16.15
N PHE A 317 -32.80 -7.09 16.98
CA PHE A 317 -32.73 -7.24 18.43
C PHE A 317 -34.12 -7.22 19.06
N ASP A 318 -34.78 -8.39 19.02
CA ASP A 318 -36.15 -8.60 19.50
C ASP A 318 -36.26 -8.65 21.02
N ARG A 319 -35.20 -9.13 21.70
CA ARG A 319 -35.11 -9.20 23.18
C ARG A 319 -34.12 -8.16 23.70
N ARG A 320 -34.42 -7.53 24.84
CA ARG A 320 -33.60 -6.48 25.45
C ARG A 320 -33.62 -6.58 26.97
#